data_AF-A0A351Y9M5-F1
#
_entry.id   AF-A0A351Y9M5-F1
#
_cell.length_a   1.000
_cell.length_b   1.000
_cell.length_c   1.000
_cell.angle_alpha   90.00
_cell.angle_beta   90.00
_cell.angle_gamma   90.00
#
_symmetry.space_group_name_H-M   'P 1'
#
loop_
_entity.id
_entity.type
_entity.pdbx_description
1 polymer ?
#
loop_
_entity_poly.entity_id
_entity_poly.type
_entity_poly.pdbx_seq_one_letter_code
_entity_poly.pdbx_strand_id
1 'polypeptide(L)'
;GEFKWIYPTQEGSDYVYNSFLPYEIAVMKKYAYPLLASIPNESPYYPDAGRLIRMLKFFTDMSDEWVPSNSLMREFIGGSCYADV
;
A
#
# COMPACT_ATOMS: atom_id res chain seq x y z
N GLY A 1 -5.30 17.83 0.22
CA GLY A 1 -5.36 17.63 -1.24
C GLY A 1 -6.77 17.31 -1.65
N GLU A 2 -7.24 16.11 -1.31
CA GLU A 2 -8.58 15.61 -1.67
C GLU A 2 -9.75 16.56 -1.36
N PHE A 3 -9.82 17.09 -0.14
CA PHE A 3 -10.90 18.02 0.25
C PHE A 3 -10.96 19.32 -0.54
N LYS A 4 -9.85 19.73 -1.15
CA LYS A 4 -9.79 20.97 -1.95
C LYS A 4 -10.01 20.70 -3.43
N TRP A 5 -9.50 19.59 -3.95
CA TRP A 5 -9.38 19.37 -5.40
C TRP A 5 -10.12 18.14 -5.92
N ILE A 6 -10.52 17.20 -5.07
CA ILE A 6 -11.15 15.92 -5.46
C ILE A 6 -12.62 15.89 -5.04
N TYR A 7 -12.91 16.00 -3.74
CA TYR A 7 -14.32 15.88 -3.26
C TYR A 7 -15.29 16.89 -3.89
N PRO A 8 -14.94 18.17 -4.10
CA PRO A 8 -15.87 19.14 -4.68
C PRO A 8 -16.26 18.86 -6.14
N THR A 9 -15.41 18.14 -6.89
CA THR A 9 -15.60 17.90 -8.33
C THR A 9 -15.99 16.45 -8.63
N GLN A 10 -15.96 15.57 -7.63
CA GLN A 10 -16.19 14.13 -7.79
C GLN A 10 -17.58 13.79 -8.36
N GLU A 11 -18.65 14.45 -7.90
CA GLU A 11 -20.03 14.19 -8.35
C GLU A 11 -20.25 14.53 -9.83
N GLY A 12 -19.47 15.48 -10.37
CA GLY A 12 -19.54 15.89 -11.78
C GLY A 12 -18.56 15.16 -12.69
N SER A 13 -17.87 14.13 -12.20
CA SER A 13 -16.89 13.40 -13.00
C SER A 13 -17.57 12.52 -14.05
N ASP A 14 -17.05 12.55 -15.29
CA ASP A 14 -17.54 11.68 -16.36
C ASP A 14 -17.23 10.20 -16.08
N TYR A 15 -16.10 9.94 -15.38
CA TYR A 15 -15.64 8.60 -15.04
C TYR A 15 -14.94 8.57 -13.68
N VAL A 16 -15.18 7.48 -12.94
CA VAL A 16 -14.46 7.14 -11.71
C VAL A 16 -13.77 5.81 -11.92
N TYR A 17 -12.44 5.75 -11.73
CA TYR A 17 -11.66 4.53 -11.83
C TYR A 17 -11.06 4.17 -10.47
N ASN A 18 -11.16 2.90 -10.11
CA ASN A 18 -10.53 2.37 -8.90
C ASN A 18 -9.42 1.41 -9.31
N SER A 19 -8.17 1.80 -9.05
CA SER A 19 -6.99 0.98 -9.30
C SER A 19 -6.66 0.02 -8.15
N PHE A 20 -7.49 -0.01 -7.09
CA PHE A 20 -7.24 -0.84 -5.91
C PHE A 20 -7.35 -2.33 -6.26
N LEU A 21 -6.32 -3.09 -5.84
CA LEU A 21 -6.30 -4.54 -6.00
C LEU A 21 -6.25 -5.19 -4.62
N PRO A 22 -7.27 -5.97 -4.19
CA PRO A 22 -7.36 -6.48 -2.81
C PRO A 22 -6.15 -7.30 -2.34
N TYR A 23 -5.42 -7.91 -3.28
CA TYR A 23 -4.25 -8.72 -2.98
C TYR A 23 -3.01 -7.89 -2.58
N GLU A 24 -3.00 -6.57 -2.85
CA GLU A 24 -1.83 -5.71 -2.60
C GLU A 24 -1.43 -5.70 -1.13
N ILE A 25 -2.41 -5.63 -0.22
CA ILE A 25 -2.14 -5.62 1.22
C ILE A 25 -1.55 -6.96 1.68
N ALA A 26 -2.02 -8.08 1.11
CA ALA A 26 -1.52 -9.42 1.41
C ALA A 26 -0.07 -9.63 0.97
N VAL A 27 0.34 -9.04 -0.16
CA VAL A 27 1.75 -9.06 -0.60
C VAL A 27 2.59 -8.09 0.23
N MET A 28 2.10 -6.86 0.41
CA MET A 28 2.84 -5.78 1.07
C MET A 28 3.13 -6.10 2.53
N LYS A 29 2.27 -6.88 3.20
CA LYS A 29 2.43 -7.27 4.62
C LYS A 29 3.83 -7.78 4.95
N LYS A 30 4.42 -8.66 4.12
CA LYS A 30 5.75 -9.24 4.37
C LYS A 30 6.88 -8.20 4.35
N TYR A 31 6.71 -7.11 3.62
CA TYR A 31 7.67 -5.99 3.56
C TYR A 31 7.38 -4.93 4.61
N ALA A 32 6.11 -4.59 4.81
CA ALA A 32 5.69 -3.52 5.73
C ALA A 32 5.85 -3.92 7.20
N TYR A 33 5.53 -5.17 7.56
CA TYR A 33 5.59 -5.63 8.95
C TYR A 33 6.98 -5.46 9.61
N PRO A 34 8.09 -5.93 9.03
CA PRO A 34 9.41 -5.76 9.66
C PRO A 34 9.80 -4.29 9.80
N LEU A 35 9.43 -3.43 8.83
CA LEU A 35 9.70 -1.99 8.90
C LEU A 35 8.91 -1.33 10.03
N LEU A 36 7.61 -1.62 10.14
CA LEU A 36 6.76 -1.11 11.21
C LEU A 36 7.21 -1.62 12.59
N ALA A 37 7.60 -2.89 12.68
CA ALA A 37 8.07 -3.50 13.93
C ALA A 37 9.44 -2.96 14.37
N SER A 38 10.21 -2.36 13.46
CA SER A 38 11.51 -1.75 13.77
C SER A 38 11.41 -0.36 14.42
N ILE A 39 10.21 0.24 14.44
CA ILE A 39 10.01 1.57 15.01
C ILE A 39 10.16 1.51 16.55
N PRO A 40 11.04 2.33 17.16
CA PRO A 40 11.24 2.35 18.61
C PRO A 40 10.02 2.84 19.38
N ASN A 41 9.86 2.38 20.63
CA ASN A 41 8.74 2.76 21.51
C ASN A 41 8.71 4.26 21.83
N GLU A 42 9.88 4.89 21.86
CA GLU A 42 10.07 6.31 22.16
C GLU A 42 9.73 7.20 20.95
N SER A 43 9.54 6.59 19.77
CA SER A 43 9.14 7.33 18.57
C SER A 43 7.73 7.89 18.74
N PRO A 44 7.48 9.17 18.36
CA PRO A 44 6.13 9.72 18.33
C PRO A 44 5.19 8.93 17.39
N TYR A 45 5.74 8.15 16.46
CA TYR A 45 4.99 7.34 15.50
C TYR A 45 4.75 5.88 15.96
N TYR A 46 5.23 5.49 17.14
CA TYR A 46 5.02 4.13 17.66
C TYR A 46 3.54 3.73 17.76
N PRO A 47 2.60 4.60 18.22
CA PRO A 47 1.18 4.26 18.24
C PRO A 47 0.60 3.97 16.84
N ASP A 48 1.05 4.72 15.82
CA ASP A 48 0.64 4.51 14.44
C ASP A 48 1.20 3.22 13.86
N ALA A 49 2.47 2.91 14.13
CA ALA A 49 3.08 1.65 13.74
C ALA A 49 2.29 0.47 14.32
N GLY A 50 1.94 0.52 15.61
CA GLY A 50 1.11 -0.48 16.26
C GLY A 50 -0.29 -0.62 15.65
N ARG A 51 -0.92 0.49 15.25
CA ARG A 51 -2.22 0.49 14.56
C ARG A 51 -2.14 -0.19 13.20
N LEU A 52 -1.12 0.14 12.40
CA LEU A 52 -0.89 -0.46 11.08
C LEU A 52 -0.58 -1.96 11.21
N ILE A 53 0.27 -2.35 12.17
CA ILE A 53 0.55 -3.76 12.45
C ILE A 53 -0.73 -4.53 12.81
N ARG A 54 -1.60 -3.97 13.65
CA ARG A 54 -2.89 -4.61 13.99
C ARG A 54 -3.78 -4.79 12.76
N MET A 55 -3.81 -3.81 11.86
CA MET A 55 -4.54 -3.92 10.59
C MET A 55 -3.98 -5.05 9.71
N LEU A 56 -2.65 -5.15 9.59
CA LEU A 56 -2.00 -6.18 8.78
C LEU A 56 -2.27 -7.61 9.28
N LYS A 57 -2.61 -7.81 10.56
CA LYS A 57 -2.95 -9.14 11.11
C LYS A 57 -4.18 -9.77 10.47
N PHE A 58 -5.08 -8.98 9.87
CA PHE A 58 -6.28 -9.51 9.22
C PHE A 58 -6.02 -10.09 7.83
N PHE A 59 -4.80 -9.96 7.30
CA PHE A 59 -4.43 -10.40 5.96
C PHE A 59 -3.51 -11.62 6.02
N THR A 60 -3.81 -12.61 5.18
CA THR A 60 -2.92 -13.76 4.95
C THR A 60 -1.80 -13.33 4.03
N ASP A 61 -0.56 -13.75 4.31
CA ASP A 61 0.57 -13.41 3.46
C ASP A 61 0.43 -14.05 2.08
N MET A 62 0.79 -13.30 1.04
CA MET A 62 0.80 -13.77 -0.34
C MET A 62 2.18 -13.59 -0.96
N SER A 63 2.60 -14.56 -1.76
CA SER A 63 3.82 -14.49 -2.55
C SER A 63 3.75 -13.34 -3.56
N ASP A 64 4.86 -12.63 -3.76
CA ASP A 64 4.98 -11.54 -4.72
C ASP A 64 5.21 -12.05 -6.15
N GLU A 65 5.42 -13.35 -6.35
CA GLU A 65 5.55 -13.96 -7.69
C GLU A 65 4.29 -13.78 -8.54
N TRP A 66 3.12 -13.66 -7.90
CA TRP A 66 1.82 -13.48 -8.55
C TRP A 66 1.56 -12.04 -8.98
N VAL A 67 2.42 -11.10 -8.59
CA VAL A 67 2.26 -9.69 -8.90
C VAL A 67 2.70 -9.45 -10.36
N PRO A 68 1.84 -8.92 -11.24
CA PRO A 68 2.23 -8.62 -12.61
C PRO A 68 3.44 -7.68 -12.66
N SER A 69 4.34 -7.86 -13.64
CA SER A 69 5.54 -7.03 -13.79
C SER A 69 5.22 -5.56 -14.10
N ASN A 70 4.03 -5.28 -14.63
CA ASN A 70 3.53 -3.94 -14.93
C ASN A 70 2.69 -3.33 -13.79
N SER A 71 2.57 -4.01 -12.64
CA SER A 71 1.89 -3.45 -11.46
C SER A 71 2.71 -2.32 -10.86
N LEU A 72 2.07 -1.19 -10.52
CA LEU A 72 2.72 -0.09 -9.79
C LEU A 72 3.33 -0.53 -8.46
N MET A 73 2.79 -1.58 -7.82
CA MET A 73 3.36 -2.12 -6.59
C MET A 73 4.81 -2.61 -6.77
N ARG A 74 5.21 -2.96 -8.01
CA ARG A 74 6.58 -3.36 -8.35
C ARG A 74 7.61 -2.24 -8.17
N GLU A 75 7.20 -0.98 -8.06
CA GLU A 75 8.07 0.13 -7.67
C GLU A 75 8.60 -0.03 -6.23
N PHE A 76 7.83 -0.66 -5.35
CA PHE A 76 8.16 -0.82 -3.93
C PHE A 76 8.83 -2.16 -3.63
N ILE A 77 8.42 -3.22 -4.33
CA ILE A 77 8.85 -4.60 -4.04
C ILE A 77 9.84 -5.17 -5.06
N GLY A 78 10.14 -4.41 -6.13
CA GLY A 78 10.99 -4.84 -7.24
C GLY A 78 10.30 -5.79 -8.23
N GLY A 79 10.96 -6.07 -9.35
CA GLY A 79 10.43 -6.90 -10.45
C GLY A 79 9.57 -6.14 -11.47
N SER A 80 9.71 -4.81 -11.51
CA SER A 80 8.99 -3.96 -12.48
C SER A 80 9.57 -4.14 -13.88
N CYS A 81 8.72 -4.24 -14.89
CA CYS A 81 9.16 -4.13 -16.30
C CYS A 81 9.50 -2.69 -16.71
N TYR A 82 9.31 -1.73 -15.81
CA TYR A 82 9.65 -0.32 -16.01
C TYR A 82 10.96 0.11 -15.33
N ALA A 83 11.70 -0.82 -14.71
CA ALA A 83 12.89 -0.49 -13.91
C ALA A 83 14.06 0.08 -14.73
N ASP A 84 14.10 -0.18 -16.05
CA ASP A 84 15.18 0.22 -16.96
C ASP A 84 14.75 1.29 -17.99
N VAL A 85 13.62 1.98 -17.74
CA VAL A 85 13.11 3.04 -18.63
C VAL A 85 13.56 4.41 -18.16
#